data_AF-A0A8J6T508-F1
#
_entry.id   AF-A0A8J6T508-F1
#
_cell.length_a   1.000
_cell.length_b   1.000
_cell.length_c   1.000
_cell.angle_alpha   90.00
_cell.angle_beta   90.00
_cell.angle_gamma   90.00
#
_symmetry.space_group_name_H-M   'P 1'
#
loop_
_entity.id
_entity.type
_entity.pdbx_description
1 polymer ?
#
loop_
_entity_poly.entity_id
_entity_poly.type
_entity_poly.pdbx_seq_one_letter_code
_entity_poly.pdbx_strand_id
1 'polypeptide(L)' 'MAKDPGVGKKIMATITGAKGECSAGHQMGDTFEISCHNPDGLCGFFYHDIFPSLSTFQFGGN' A
#
# COMPACT_ATOMS: atom_id res chain seq x y z
N MET A 1 -12.35 -7.95 3.27
CA MET A 1 -11.63 -6.89 2.55
C MET A 1 -12.67 -6.02 1.86
N ALA A 2 -12.55 -4.68 1.94
CA ALA A 2 -13.52 -3.78 1.30
C ALA A 2 -13.41 -3.88 -0.23
N LYS A 3 -14.56 -3.77 -0.92
CA LYS A 3 -14.54 -3.66 -2.39
C LYS A 3 -14.00 -2.29 -2.76
N ASP A 4 -13.06 -2.26 -3.70
CA ASP A 4 -12.53 -0.99 -4.21
C ASP A 4 -13.67 -0.21 -4.90
N PRO A 5 -13.91 1.06 -4.51
CA PRO A 5 -14.98 1.86 -5.09
C PRO A 5 -14.65 2.41 -6.49
N GLY A 6 -13.47 2.11 -7.05
CA GLY A 6 -13.03 2.61 -8.36
C GLY A 6 -12.69 4.10 -8.37
N VAL A 7 -12.30 4.65 -7.22
CA VAL A 7 -12.07 6.09 -7.05
C VAL A 7 -10.58 6.42 -7.11
N GLY A 8 -10.22 7.38 -7.97
CA GLY A 8 -8.84 7.83 -8.13
C GLY A 8 -8.03 6.95 -9.09
N LYS A 9 -6.71 7.08 -9.04
CA LYS A 9 -5.77 6.32 -9.87
C LYS A 9 -5.50 4.95 -9.25
N LYS A 10 -5.38 3.93 -10.08
CA LYS A 10 -4.91 2.60 -9.67
C LYS A 10 -3.46 2.67 -9.22
N ILE A 11 -3.16 2.18 -8.01
CA ILE A 11 -1.81 2.19 -7.44
C ILE A 11 -1.26 0.76 -7.32
N MET A 12 -0.09 0.55 -7.92
CA MET A 12 0.71 -0.66 -7.75
C MET A 12 1.95 -0.29 -6.94
N ALA A 13 2.16 -0.94 -5.79
CA ALA A 13 3.31 -0.72 -4.93
C ALA A 13 4.17 -1.98 -4.87
N THR A 14 5.48 -1.82 -4.92
CA THR A 14 6.46 -2.91 -4.78
C THR A 14 7.41 -2.60 -3.63
N ILE A 15 7.66 -3.58 -2.76
CA ILE A 15 8.64 -3.44 -1.68
C ILE A 15 10.04 -3.47 -2.28
N THR A 16 10.73 -2.33 -2.23
CA THR A 16 12.10 -2.19 -2.78
C THR A 16 13.20 -2.59 -1.80
N GLY A 17 12.87 -2.78 -0.52
CA GLY A 17 13.80 -3.27 0.48
C GLY A 17 13.19 -3.29 1.89
N ALA A 18 13.84 -4.04 2.78
CA ALA A 18 13.49 -4.11 4.21
C ALA A 18 14.77 -4.01 5.05
N LYS A 19 14.70 -3.26 6.17
CA LYS A 19 15.77 -3.23 7.16
C LYS A 19 15.48 -4.29 8.22
N GLY A 20 16.11 -5.45 8.07
CA GLY A 20 15.82 -6.62 8.91
C GLY A 20 14.57 -7.37 8.43
N GLU A 21 13.96 -8.13 9.33
CA GLU A 21 12.83 -9.01 9.03
C GLU A 21 11.50 -8.40 9.47
N CYS A 22 10.49 -8.48 8.60
CA CYS A 22 9.14 -8.07 8.95
C CYS A 22 8.40 -9.22 9.66
N SER A 23 7.97 -9.02 10.90
CA SER A 23 7.19 -10.03 11.65
C SER A 23 5.82 -10.35 11.01
N ALA A 24 5.33 -9.50 10.10
CA ALA A 24 4.12 -9.74 9.33
C ALA A 24 4.37 -10.51 8.01
N GLY A 25 5.62 -10.85 7.69
CA GLY A 25 6.00 -11.66 6.54
C GLY A 25 6.27 -10.90 5.23
N HIS A 26 6.27 -9.56 5.25
CA HIS A 26 6.57 -8.73 4.07
C HIS A 26 8.04 -8.84 3.66
N GLN A 27 8.29 -9.02 2.36
CA GLN A 27 9.63 -9.22 1.79
C GLN A 27 9.87 -8.36 0.55
N MET A 28 11.14 -8.15 0.23
CA MET A 28 11.55 -7.41 -0.97
C MET A 28 11.02 -8.11 -2.24
N GLY A 29 10.46 -7.33 -3.15
CA GLY A 29 9.85 -7.82 -4.39
C GLY A 29 8.35 -8.08 -4.31
N ASP A 30 7.76 -8.15 -3.11
CA ASP A 30 6.31 -8.25 -2.97
C ASP A 30 5.64 -7.05 -3.64
N THR A 31 4.56 -7.32 -4.37
CA THR A 31 3.82 -6.31 -5.13
C THR A 31 2.34 -6.40 -4.78
N PHE A 32 1.75 -5.24 -4.50
CA PHE A 32 0.37 -5.13 -4.03
C PHE A 32 -0.39 -4.09 -4.86
N GLU A 33 -1.65 -4.40 -5.15
CA GLU A 33 -2.61 -3.42 -5.66
C GLU A 33 -3.33 -2.81 -4.47
N ILE A 34 -2.92 -1.62 -4.07
CA ILE A 34 -3.40 -0.96 -2.85
C ILE A 34 -4.22 0.29 -3.17
N SER A 35 -5.15 0.62 -2.28
CA SER A 35 -5.91 1.87 -2.34
C SER A 35 -6.23 2.38 -0.94
N CYS A 36 -6.70 3.62 -0.81
CA CYS A 36 -7.15 4.19 0.46
C CYS A 36 -8.33 3.41 1.11
N HIS A 37 -8.92 2.45 0.38
CA HIS A 37 -10.03 1.62 0.82
C HIS A 37 -9.65 0.14 0.97
N ASN A 38 -8.60 -0.32 0.27
CA ASN A 38 -8.12 -1.69 0.34
C ASN A 38 -6.59 -1.71 0.56
N PRO A 39 -6.10 -2.11 1.75
CA PRO A 39 -4.68 -2.30 2.01
C PRO A 39 -4.12 -3.58 1.35
N ASP A 40 -4.99 -4.41 0.77
CA ASP A 40 -4.66 -5.72 0.22
C ASP A 40 -3.97 -6.62 1.25
N GLY A 41 -2.75 -7.07 0.99
CA GLY A 41 -1.94 -7.87 1.92
C GLY A 41 -1.16 -7.06 2.97
N LEU A 42 -1.14 -5.72 2.92
CA LEU A 42 -0.32 -4.93 3.84
C LEU A 42 -0.81 -5.05 5.29
N CYS A 43 0.15 -5.12 6.22
CA CYS A 43 -0.19 -5.07 7.64
C CYS A 43 -0.62 -3.66 8.03
N GLY A 44 -1.43 -3.55 9.10
CA GLY A 44 -2.01 -2.27 9.51
C GLY A 44 -0.98 -1.17 9.79
N PHE A 45 0.18 -1.52 10.35
CA PHE A 45 1.27 -0.56 10.61
C PHE A 45 1.86 -0.02 9.32
N PHE A 46 2.17 -0.90 8.36
CA PHE A 46 2.77 -0.48 7.10
C PHE A 46 1.77 0.36 6.28
N TYR A 47 0.52 -0.09 6.19
CA TYR A 47 -0.54 0.66 5.51
C TYR A 47 -0.75 2.06 6.13
N HIS A 48 -0.79 2.16 7.45
CA HIS A 48 -0.93 3.45 8.13
C HIS A 48 0.27 4.37 7.84
N ASP A 49 1.50 3.87 7.90
CA ASP A 49 2.71 4.65 7.66
C ASP A 49 2.72 5.30 6.27
N ILE A 50 2.35 4.52 5.24
CA ILE A 50 2.34 5.02 3.85
C ILE A 50 1.05 5.73 3.44
N PHE A 51 0.01 5.74 4.28
CA PHE A 51 -1.32 6.24 3.91
C PHE A 51 -1.30 7.69 3.36
N PRO A 52 -0.56 8.65 3.96
CA PRO A 52 -0.51 10.01 3.41
C PRO A 52 0.06 10.04 1.97
N SER A 53 1.14 9.31 1.71
CA SER A 53 1.74 9.19 0.38
C SER A 53 0.80 8.48 -0.59
N LEU A 54 0.19 7.37 -0.16
CA LEU A 54 -0.80 6.63 -0.95
C LEU A 54 -1.97 7.54 -1.38
N SER A 55 -2.52 8.32 -0.45
CA SER A 55 -3.63 9.26 -0.74
C SER A 55 -3.22 10.31 -1.78
N THR A 56 -1.98 10.79 -1.71
CA THR A 56 -1.43 11.75 -2.66
C THR A 56 -1.33 11.13 -4.06
N PHE A 57 -0.80 9.92 -4.18
CA PHE A 57 -0.70 9.21 -5.47
C PHE A 57 -2.07 8.86 -6.06
N GLN A 58 -3.00 8.38 -5.23
CA GLN A 58 -4.32 7.95 -5.68
C GLN A 58 -5.19 9.12 -6.13
N PHE A 59 -5.15 10.26 -5.44
CA PHE A 59 -6.01 11.41 -5.76
C PHE A 59 -5.30 12.51 -6.55
N GLY A 60 -4.02 12.35 -6.88
CA GLY A 60 -3.28 13.23 -7.79
C GLY A 60 -2.78 14.52 -7.16
N GLY A 61 -2.29 14.47 -5.92
CA GLY A 61 -1.59 15.60 -5.30
C GLY A 61 -0.24 15.89 -5.97
N ASN A 62 0.20 17.16 -5.91
CA ASN A 62 1.44 17.67 -6.48
C ASN A 62 2.27 18.36 -5.40
#